data_AF-A0A2R4WSG5-F1
#
_entry.id   AF-A0A2R4WSG5-F1
#
_cell.length_a   1.000
_cell.length_b   1.000
_cell.length_c   1.000
_cell.angle_alpha   90.00
_cell.angle_beta   90.00
_cell.angle_gamma   90.00
#
_symmetry.space_group_name_H-M   'P 1'
#
loop_
_entity.id
_entity.type
_entity.pdbx_description
1 polymer ?
#
loop_
_entity_poly.entity_id
_entity_poly.type
_entity_poly.pdbx_seq_one_letter_code
_entity_poly.pdbx_strand_id
1 'polypeptide(L)' 'MSPPRSIRWVIVGNSGSGKSTLAERLGQILHRPIYDLDRVHWQPDGRKRDEADARARVAEIAATDA' A
#
# COMPACT_ATOMS: atom_id res chain seq x y z
N MET A 1 13.18 -3.46 -25.02
CA MET A 1 13.21 -2.28 -24.15
C MET A 1 12.48 -2.66 -22.87
N SER A 2 13.17 -2.81 -21.73
CA SER A 2 12.47 -3.10 -20.47
C SER A 2 11.58 -1.92 -20.10
N PRO A 3 10.35 -2.15 -19.60
CA PRO A 3 9.52 -1.05 -19.15
C PRO A 3 10.26 -0.26 -18.06
N PRO A 4 10.04 1.07 -17.96
CA PRO A 4 10.62 1.86 -16.88
C PRO A 4 10.20 1.24 -15.54
N ARG A 5 11.15 1.08 -14.61
CA ARG A 5 10.83 0.56 -13.27
C ARG A 5 10.00 1.60 -12.53
N SER A 6 8.74 1.31 -12.26
CA SER A 6 7.91 2.09 -11.35
C SER A 6 8.52 2.03 -9.94
N ILE A 7 8.66 3.20 -9.31
CA ILE A 7 9.23 3.33 -7.96
C ILE A 7 8.10 3.20 -6.95
N ARG A 8 8.22 2.26 -6.00
CA ARG A 8 7.26 2.06 -4.90
C ARG A 8 7.89 2.37 -3.57
N TRP A 9 7.18 3.15 -2.75
CA TRP A 9 7.62 3.49 -1.40
C TRP A 9 6.77 2.72 -0.39
N VAL A 10 7.42 2.11 0.59
CA VAL A 10 6.76 1.41 1.69
C VAL A 10 7.11 2.14 2.98
N ILE A 11 6.09 2.64 3.67
CA ILE A 11 6.24 3.42 4.90
C ILE A 11 5.82 2.56 6.08
N VAL A 12 6.78 2.14 6.91
CA VAL A 12 6.57 1.27 8.07
C VAL A 12 6.94 2.02 9.34
N GLY A 13 6.13 1.85 10.39
CA GLY A 13 6.39 2.44 11.70
C GLY A 13 5.33 2.04 12.73
N ASN A 14 5.64 2.25 14.00
CA ASN A 14 4.75 1.92 15.11
C ASN A 14 3.42 2.72 15.07
N SER A 15 2.44 2.32 15.87
CA SER A 15 1.23 3.12 16.06
C SER A 15 1.60 4.52 16.59
N GLY A 16 0.91 5.55 16.09
CA GLY A 16 1.19 6.95 16.46
C GLY A 16 2.42 7.61 15.84
N SER A 17 3.24 6.91 15.04
CA SER A 17 4.48 7.48 14.47
C SER A 17 4.29 8.45 13.29
N GLY A 18 3.04 8.72 12.88
CA GLY A 18 2.74 9.63 11.75
C GLY A 18 2.86 9.02 10.35
N LYS A 19 3.02 7.69 10.20
CA LYS A 19 3.14 7.00 8.90
C LYS A 19 2.01 7.30 7.90
N SER A 20 0.74 7.30 8.34
CA SER A 20 -0.40 7.61 7.47
C SER A 20 -0.36 9.07 6.99
N THR A 21 -0.02 10.00 7.90
CA THR A 21 0.16 11.41 7.56
C THR A 21 1.29 11.62 6.55
N LEU A 22 2.42 10.91 6.70
CA LEU A 22 3.52 10.97 5.75
C LEU A 22 3.11 10.40 4.39
N ALA A 23 2.43 9.25 4.36
CA ALA A 23 1.94 8.62 3.14
C ALA A 23 0.96 9.53 2.37
N GLU A 24 0.02 10.15 3.08
CA GLU A 24 -0.94 11.12 2.54
C GLU A 24 -0.26 12.32 1.89
N ARG A 25 0.63 12.99 2.63
CA ARG A 25 1.37 14.15 2.12
C ARG A 25 2.21 13.78 0.90
N LEU A 26 2.87 12.63 0.96
CA LEU A 26 3.70 12.17 -0.14
C LEU A 26 2.88 11.85 -1.39
N GLY A 27 1.78 11.12 -1.26
CA GLY A 27 0.90 10.80 -2.39
C GLY A 27 0.31 12.04 -3.03
N GLN A 28 0.00 13.08 -2.23
CA GLN A 28 -0.42 14.39 -2.73
C GLN A 28 0.69 15.09 -3.53
N ILE A 29 1.92 15.15 -2.99
CA ILE A 29 3.06 15.81 -3.64
C ILE A 29 3.46 15.10 -4.95
N LEU A 30 3.46 13.77 -4.95
CA LEU A 30 3.87 12.97 -6.11
C LEU A 30 2.72 12.66 -7.07
N HIS A 31 1.48 13.04 -6.73
CA HIS A 31 0.28 12.65 -7.44
C HIS A 31 0.18 11.12 -7.65
N ARG A 32 0.45 10.36 -6.58
CA ARG A 32 0.45 8.89 -6.58
C ARG A 32 -0.65 8.32 -5.69
N PRO A 33 -1.21 7.15 -6.04
CA PRO A 33 -2.15 6.45 -5.18
C PRO A 33 -1.46 5.98 -3.90
N ILE A 34 -2.25 5.96 -2.82
CA ILE A 34 -1.82 5.48 -1.51
C ILE A 34 -2.65 4.25 -1.17
N TYR A 35 -1.97 3.20 -0.73
CA TYR A 35 -2.61 1.95 -0.32
C TYR A 35 -2.28 1.65 1.14
N ASP A 36 -3.32 1.48 1.95
CA ASP A 36 -3.21 1.09 3.34
C ASP A 36 -3.12 -0.45 3.43
N LEU A 37 -1.96 -0.95 3.86
CA LEU A 37 -1.70 -2.40 3.95
C LEU A 37 -2.59 -3.08 5.00
N ASP A 38 -3.05 -2.38 6.04
CA ASP A 38 -3.95 -2.99 7.01
C ASP A 38 -5.30 -3.33 6.35
N ARG A 39 -5.78 -2.48 5.44
CA ARG A 39 -7.00 -2.77 4.65
C ARG A 39 -6.81 -3.93 3.66
N VAL A 40 -5.55 -4.27 3.34
CA VAL A 40 -5.20 -5.41 2.48
C VAL A 40 -5.11 -6.72 3.27
N HIS A 41 -4.69 -6.69 4.54
CA HIS A 41 -4.58 -7.87 5.38
C HIS A 41 -5.79 -8.14 6.28
N TRP A 42 -6.63 -7.14 6.52
CA TRP A 42 -7.78 -7.22 7.42
C TRP A 42 -9.08 -6.89 6.71
N GLN A 43 -10.15 -7.56 7.13
CA GLN A 43 -11.52 -7.26 6.73
C GLN A 43 -12.09 -6.11 7.56
N PRO A 44 -13.14 -5.41 7.09
CA PRO A 44 -13.78 -4.32 7.85
C PRO A 44 -14.32 -4.76 9.22
N ASP A 45 -14.63 -6.05 9.39
CA ASP A 45 -15.07 -6.64 10.65
C ASP A 45 -13.90 -7.02 11.59
N GLY A 46 -12.66 -6.70 11.23
CA GLY A 46 -11.46 -6.96 12.03
C GLY A 46 -10.88 -8.37 11.90
N ARG A 47 -11.49 -9.26 11.10
CA ARG A 47 -10.91 -10.59 10.85
C ARG A 47 -9.72 -10.49 9.90
N LYS A 48 -8.70 -11.31 10.13
CA LYS A 48 -7.58 -11.47 9.20
C LYS A 48 -8.12 -12.05 7.89
N ARG A 49 -7.78 -11.45 6.77
CA ARG A 49 -8.05 -11.99 5.43
C ARG A 49 -7.20 -13.24 5.22
N ASP A 50 -7.70 -14.15 4.39
CA ASP A 50 -6.89 -15.28 3.93
C ASP A 50 -5.57 -14.81 3.32
N GLU A 51 -4.48 -15.56 3.58
CA GLU A 51 -3.14 -15.17 3.16
C GLU A 51 -2.99 -15.16 1.63
N ALA A 52 -3.62 -16.10 0.92
CA ALA A 52 -3.57 -16.14 -0.53
C ALA A 52 -4.32 -14.94 -1.12
N ASP A 53 -5.49 -14.62 -0.57
CA ASP A 53 -6.29 -13.45 -0.97
C ASP A 53 -5.54 -12.13 -0.70
N ALA A 54 -4.94 -11.99 0.48
CA ALA A 54 -4.16 -10.80 0.84
C ALA A 54 -2.94 -10.65 -0.09
N ARG A 55 -2.23 -11.75 -0.37
CA ARG A 55 -1.08 -11.75 -1.28
C ARG A 55 -1.47 -11.42 -2.71
N ALA A 56 -2.60 -11.92 -3.21
CA ALA A 56 -3.13 -11.59 -4.53
C ALA A 56 -3.41 -10.08 -4.64
N ARG A 57 -4.08 -9.49 -3.64
CA ARG A 57 -4.34 -8.04 -3.58
C ARG A 57 -3.05 -7.21 -3.54
N VAL A 58 -2.05 -7.63 -2.77
CA VAL A 58 -0.73 -6.96 -2.78
C VAL A 58 -0.12 -7.03 -4.18
N ALA A 59 -0.21 -8.16 -4.88
CA ALA A 59 0.32 -8.32 -6.23
C ALA A 59 -0.42 -7.42 -7.25
N GLU A 60 -1.74 -7.29 -7.15
CA GLU A 60 -2.54 -6.39 -7.99
C GLU A 60 -2.14 -4.92 -7.78
N ILE A 61 -2.05 -4.48 -6.53
CA ILE A 61 -1.55 -3.14 -6.17
C ILE A 61 -0.12 -2.97 -6.70
N ALA A 62 0.70 -4.02 -6.58
CA ALA A 62 2.09 -3.98 -7.02
C ALA A 62 2.26 -3.92 -8.54
N ALA A 63 1.27 -4.40 -9.31
CA ALA A 63 1.25 -4.36 -10.76
C ALA A 63 0.68 -3.05 -11.33
N THR A 64 0.11 -2.19 -10.48
CA THR A 64 -0.38 -0.88 -10.93
C THR A 64 0.81 0.03 -11.25
N ASP A 65 0.98 0.34 -12.54
CA ASP A 65 1.86 1.40 -13.00
C ASP A 65 1.15 2.75 -12.79
N ALA A 66 1.23 3.24 -11.56
CA ALA A 66 0.98 4.64 -11.25
C ALA A 66 2.26 5.42 -11.46
#